data_AF-A0A542QS76-F1
#
_entry.id   AF-A0A542QS76-F1
#
_cell.length_a   1.000
_cell.length_b   1.000
_cell.length_c   1.000
_cell.angle_alpha   90.00
_cell.angle_beta   90.00
_cell.angle_gamma   90.00
#
_symmetry.space_group_name_H-M   'P 1'
#
loop_
_entity.id
_entity.type
_entity.pdbx_description
1 polymer ?
#
loop_
_entity_poly.entity_id
_entity_poly.type
_entity_poly.pdbx_seq_one_letter_code
_entity_poly.pdbx_strand_id
1 'polypeptide(L)'
;MSGQLFTLIGVLVGAAASYVGGALMERSRWRRQLSTRWDERRLESYLRYADAIKKFTSLAGRLAAGKGLFDLPQPLAQETGLEMLANAELERGYAFEAVLLMGDSGTISAARALQRQAWVLEQFARD
;
A
#
# COMPACT_ATOMS: atom_id res chain seq x y z
N MET A 1 30.77 39.86 -43.60
CA MET A 1 30.88 39.46 -42.18
C MET A 1 29.53 39.23 -41.49
N SER A 2 28.39 39.56 -42.12
CA SER A 2 27.04 39.35 -41.55
C SER A 2 26.58 37.88 -41.53
N GLY A 3 26.97 37.07 -42.51
CA GLY A 3 26.52 35.66 -42.62
C GLY A 3 26.93 34.75 -41.45
N GLN A 4 28.12 34.95 -40.86
CA GLN A 4 28.60 34.14 -39.73
C GLN A 4 27.80 34.38 -38.45
N LEU A 5 27.34 35.62 -38.23
CA LEU A 5 26.46 35.96 -37.11
C LEU A 5 25.11 35.22 -37.21
N PHE A 6 24.51 35.18 -38.40
CA PHE A 6 23.28 34.42 -38.62
C PHE A 6 23.46 32.92 -38.38
N THR A 7 24.59 32.34 -38.80
CA THR A 7 24.90 30.93 -38.54
C THR A 7 25.06 30.64 -37.05
N LEU A 8 25.77 31.48 -36.31
CA LEU A 8 25.95 31.33 -34.86
C LEU A 8 24.62 31.44 -34.10
N ILE A 9 23.77 32.38 -34.49
CA ILE A 9 22.42 32.52 -33.92
C ILE A 9 21.60 31.25 -34.18
N GLY A 10 21.62 30.73 -35.41
CA GLY A 10 20.92 29.49 -35.77
C GLY A 10 21.36 28.29 -34.93
N VAL A 11 22.67 28.14 -34.69
CA VAL A 11 23.22 27.05 -33.86
C VAL A 11 22.82 27.22 -32.39
N LEU A 12 22.89 28.43 -31.84
CA LEU A 12 22.48 28.69 -30.46
C LEU A 12 20.99 28.42 -30.24
N VAL A 13 20.14 28.84 -31.20
CA VAL A 13 18.70 28.56 -31.15
C VAL A 13 18.44 27.06 -31.26
N GLY A 14 19.11 26.37 -32.19
CA GLY A 14 19.01 24.92 -32.35
C GLY A 14 19.46 24.15 -31.09
N ALA A 15 20.57 24.56 -30.48
CA ALA A 15 21.08 23.97 -29.24
C ALA A 15 20.13 24.22 -28.05
N ALA A 16 19.60 25.44 -27.91
CA ALA A 16 18.64 25.78 -26.86
C ALA A 16 17.34 24.99 -27.02
N ALA A 17 16.80 24.92 -28.24
CA ALA A 17 15.61 24.12 -28.55
C ALA A 17 15.83 22.63 -28.25
N SER A 18 17.01 22.10 -28.61
CA SER A 18 17.36 20.70 -28.35
C SER A 18 17.48 20.39 -26.86
N TYR A 19 18.12 21.28 -26.10
CA TYR A 19 18.25 21.14 -24.64
C TYR A 19 16.88 21.17 -23.94
N VAL A 20 16.04 22.17 -24.27
CA VAL A 20 14.70 22.29 -23.69
C VAL A 20 13.82 21.10 -24.06
N GLY A 21 13.86 20.66 -25.32
CA GLY A 21 13.15 19.47 -25.78
C GLY A 21 13.57 18.21 -25.02
N GLY A 22 14.88 18.02 -24.83
CA GLY A 22 15.45 16.93 -24.05
C GLY A 22 14.97 16.94 -22.59
N ALA A 23 15.09 18.08 -21.92
CA ALA A 23 14.70 18.24 -20.51
C ALA A 23 13.20 17.98 -20.27
N LEU A 24 12.33 18.43 -21.18
CA LEU A 24 10.88 18.18 -21.09
C LEU A 24 10.54 16.70 -21.28
N MET A 25 11.19 16.05 -22.25
CA MET A 25 10.99 14.65 -22.56
C MET A 25 11.46 13.75 -21.40
N GLU A 26 12.62 14.05 -20.82
CA GLU A 26 13.16 13.38 -19.65
C GLU A 26 12.26 13.55 -18.42
N ARG A 27 11.77 14.76 -18.15
CA ARG A 27 10.79 15.01 -17.08
C ARG A 27 9.48 14.26 -17.27
N SER A 28 9.03 14.09 -18.52
CA SER A 28 7.82 13.30 -18.83
C SER A 28 8.03 11.80 -18.61
N ARG A 29 9.24 11.30 -18.93
CA ARG A 29 9.64 9.90 -18.73
C ARG A 29 9.81 9.60 -17.24
N TRP A 30 10.46 10.50 -16.51
CA TRP A 30 10.63 10.43 -15.06
C TRP A 30 9.28 10.38 -14.34
N ARG A 31 8.34 11.26 -14.70
CA ARG A 31 6.99 11.25 -14.12
C ARG A 31 6.23 9.95 -14.36
N ARG A 32 6.30 9.41 -15.59
CA ARG A 32 5.67 8.11 -15.93
C ARG A 32 6.31 6.94 -15.19
N GLN A 33 7.63 6.91 -15.10
CA GLN A 33 8.34 5.86 -14.35
C GLN A 33 8.03 5.94 -12.85
N LEU A 34 7.94 7.16 -12.30
CA LEU A 34 7.62 7.37 -10.90
C LEU A 34 6.17 6.98 -10.59
N SER A 35 5.21 7.31 -11.45
CA SER A 35 3.81 6.90 -11.27
C SER A 35 3.67 5.38 -11.28
N THR A 36 4.28 4.68 -12.24
CA THR A 36 4.21 3.21 -12.30
C THR A 36 4.82 2.55 -11.06
N ARG A 37 5.98 3.03 -10.57
CA ARG A 37 6.59 2.53 -9.33
C ARG A 37 5.72 2.82 -8.12
N TRP A 38 5.07 3.98 -8.07
CA TRP A 38 4.20 4.35 -6.97
C TRP A 38 2.95 3.47 -6.94
N ASP A 39 2.38 3.17 -8.11
CA ASP A 39 1.24 2.26 -8.26
C ASP A 39 1.59 0.84 -7.84
N GLU A 40 2.77 0.34 -8.19
CA GLU A 40 3.25 -0.98 -7.79
C GLU A 40 3.43 -1.09 -6.27
N ARG A 41 4.09 -0.10 -5.64
CA ARG A 41 4.24 -0.04 -4.17
C ARG A 41 2.90 0.10 -3.46
N ARG A 42 1.95 0.81 -4.07
CA ARG A 42 0.59 0.98 -3.55
C ARG A 42 -0.17 -0.35 -3.59
N LEU A 43 -0.11 -1.07 -4.71
CA LEU A 43 -0.70 -2.40 -4.84
C LEU A 43 -0.10 -3.39 -3.83
N GLU A 44 1.22 -3.41 -3.69
CA GLU A 44 1.92 -4.24 -2.71
C GLU A 44 1.44 -3.96 -1.28
N SER A 45 1.32 -2.67 -0.92
CA SER A 45 0.82 -2.26 0.40
C SER A 45 -0.60 -2.74 0.65
N TYR A 46 -1.47 -2.65 -0.37
CA TYR A 46 -2.86 -3.11 -0.27
C TYR A 46 -2.95 -4.63 -0.14
N LEU A 47 -2.16 -5.38 -0.92
CA LEU A 47 -2.10 -6.83 -0.84
C LEU A 47 -1.61 -7.29 0.53
N ARG A 48 -0.54 -6.67 1.04
CA ARG A 48 0.01 -6.99 2.36
C ARG A 48 -1.00 -6.74 3.47
N TYR A 49 -1.72 -5.62 3.43
CA TYR A 49 -2.77 -5.35 4.41
C TYR A 49 -3.94 -6.32 4.29
N ALA A 50 -4.38 -6.62 3.06
CA ALA A 50 -5.46 -7.56 2.80
C ALA A 50 -5.13 -8.99 3.27
N ASP A 51 -3.88 -9.42 3.16
CA ASP A 51 -3.43 -10.72 3.68
C ASP A 51 -3.39 -10.72 5.21
N ALA A 52 -2.77 -9.69 5.80
CA ALA A 52 -2.63 -9.59 7.26
C ALA A 52 -3.98 -9.49 7.98
N ILE A 53 -4.93 -8.71 7.45
CA ILE A 53 -6.29 -8.62 8.03
C ILE A 53 -7.04 -9.94 7.92
N LYS A 54 -6.93 -10.67 6.79
CA LYS A 54 -7.58 -11.97 6.61
C LYS A 54 -7.03 -12.99 7.61
N LYS A 55 -5.70 -13.05 7.76
CA LYS A 55 -5.02 -13.92 8.73
C LYS A 55 -5.50 -13.61 10.15
N PHE A 56 -5.50 -12.34 10.54
CA PHE A 56 -5.98 -11.90 11.84
C PHE A 56 -7.45 -12.29 12.09
N THR A 57 -8.37 -11.97 11.16
CA THR A 57 -9.79 -12.30 11.33
C THR A 57 -10.05 -13.80 11.33
N SER A 58 -9.28 -14.57 10.56
CA SER A 58 -9.36 -16.04 10.56
C SER A 58 -8.95 -16.61 11.91
N LEU A 59 -7.83 -16.14 12.49
CA LEU A 59 -7.38 -16.58 13.81
C LEU A 59 -8.38 -16.19 14.91
N ALA A 60 -8.88 -14.96 14.89
CA ALA A 60 -9.87 -14.49 15.85
C ALA A 60 -11.18 -15.31 15.78
N GLY A 61 -11.67 -15.58 14.57
CA GLY A 61 -12.85 -16.43 14.37
C GLY A 61 -12.64 -17.87 14.85
N ARG A 62 -11.48 -18.48 14.55
CA ARG A 62 -11.15 -19.85 14.98
C ARG A 62 -10.95 -19.96 16.49
N LEU A 63 -10.41 -18.93 17.14
CA LEU A 63 -10.34 -18.82 18.60
C LEU A 63 -11.74 -18.75 19.22
N ALA A 64 -12.60 -17.87 18.68
CA ALA A 64 -13.98 -17.76 19.15
C ALA A 64 -14.77 -19.07 18.93
N ALA A 65 -14.51 -19.79 17.84
CA ALA A 65 -15.05 -21.14 17.63
C ALA A 65 -14.51 -22.17 18.63
N GLY A 66 -13.23 -22.09 19.01
CA GLY A 66 -12.66 -22.90 20.11
C GLY A 66 -13.34 -22.66 21.46
N LYS A 67 -13.96 -21.50 21.65
CA LYS A 67 -14.79 -21.15 22.81
C LYS A 67 -16.27 -21.54 22.66
N GLY A 68 -16.64 -22.13 21.53
CA GLY A 68 -18.03 -22.52 21.24
C GLY A 68 -18.95 -21.36 20.84
N LEU A 69 -18.40 -20.18 20.52
CA LEU A 69 -19.19 -19.00 20.11
C LEU A 69 -19.67 -19.09 18.64
N PHE A 70 -18.94 -19.83 17.81
CA PHE A 70 -19.23 -20.01 16.39
C PHE A 70 -18.89 -21.43 15.93
N ASP A 71 -19.54 -21.87 14.85
CA ASP A 71 -19.18 -23.11 14.16
C ASP A 71 -18.28 -22.79 12.96
N LEU A 72 -16.96 -22.92 13.16
CA LEU A 72 -15.95 -22.72 12.12
C LEU A 72 -15.04 -23.96 12.03
N PRO A 73 -14.59 -24.30 10.82
CA PRO A 73 -13.61 -25.37 10.64
C PRO A 73 -12.31 -25.09 11.41
N GLN A 74 -11.73 -26.14 11.99
CA GLN A 74 -10.43 -26.11 12.68
C GLN A 74 -10.36 -25.08 13.83
N PRO A 75 -11.20 -25.22 14.88
CA PRO A 75 -11.15 -24.36 16.05
C PRO A 75 -9.75 -24.36 16.70
N LEU A 76 -9.37 -23.24 17.30
CA LEU A 76 -8.08 -23.08 17.97
C LEU A 76 -8.25 -23.09 19.48
N ALA A 77 -7.37 -23.83 20.17
CA ALA A 77 -7.24 -23.75 21.62
C ALA A 77 -6.72 -22.37 22.04
N GLN A 78 -7.16 -21.90 23.22
CA GLN A 78 -6.88 -20.54 23.67
C GLN A 78 -5.38 -20.31 23.91
N GLU A 79 -4.66 -21.26 24.53
CA GLU A 79 -3.24 -21.08 24.84
C GLU A 79 -2.40 -20.87 23.57
N THR A 80 -2.66 -21.64 22.51
CA THR A 80 -1.90 -21.53 21.25
C THR A 80 -2.40 -20.36 20.39
N GLY A 81 -3.72 -20.13 20.36
CA GLY A 81 -4.31 -19.14 19.45
C GLY A 81 -4.02 -17.70 19.84
N LEU A 82 -3.91 -17.37 21.13
CA LEU A 82 -3.72 -15.98 21.58
C LEU A 82 -2.36 -15.40 21.15
N GLU A 83 -1.28 -16.19 21.20
CA GLU A 83 0.04 -15.76 20.72
C GLU A 83 0.03 -15.56 19.20
N MET A 84 -0.59 -16.48 18.46
CA MET A 84 -0.77 -16.34 17.00
C MET A 84 -1.57 -15.08 16.65
N LEU A 85 -2.62 -14.79 17.42
CA LEU A 85 -3.46 -13.62 17.22
C LEU A 85 -2.69 -12.32 17.49
N ALA A 86 -1.90 -12.26 18.57
CA ALA A 86 -1.06 -11.11 18.89
C ALA A 86 -0.02 -10.84 17.79
N ASN A 87 0.63 -11.88 17.26
CA ASN A 87 1.56 -11.73 16.15
C ASN A 87 0.86 -11.23 14.87
N ALA A 88 -0.33 -11.76 14.56
CA ALA A 88 -1.12 -11.29 13.43
C ALA A 88 -1.62 -9.85 13.62
N GLU A 89 -1.88 -9.41 14.85
CA GLU A 89 -2.25 -8.04 15.19
C GLU A 89 -1.12 -7.06 14.84
N LEU A 90 0.11 -7.39 15.24
CA LEU A 90 1.30 -6.60 14.92
C LEU A 90 1.54 -6.52 13.41
N GLU A 91 1.52 -7.65 12.70
CA GLU A 91 1.68 -7.71 11.24
C GLU A 91 0.66 -6.82 10.52
N ARG A 92 -0.61 -6.90 10.96
CA ARG A 92 -1.72 -6.13 10.40
C ARG A 92 -1.60 -4.64 10.72
N GLY A 93 -1.13 -4.28 11.90
CA GLY A 93 -0.84 -2.90 12.29
C GLY A 93 0.19 -2.26 11.37
N TYR A 94 1.33 -2.91 11.17
CA TYR A 94 2.37 -2.41 10.26
C TYR A 94 1.89 -2.32 8.81
N ALA A 95 1.13 -3.32 8.34
CA ALA A 95 0.59 -3.28 6.99
C ALA A 95 -0.44 -2.15 6.81
N PHE A 96 -1.21 -1.83 7.86
CA PHE A 96 -2.16 -0.73 7.85
C PHE A 96 -1.49 0.63 7.74
N GLU A 97 -0.36 0.85 8.43
CA GLU A 97 0.41 2.09 8.32
C GLU A 97 0.87 2.36 6.87
N ALA A 98 1.30 1.32 6.15
CA ALA A 98 1.64 1.45 4.74
C ALA A 98 0.44 1.90 3.88
N VAL A 99 -0.77 1.41 4.19
CA VAL A 99 -2.01 1.86 3.53
C VAL A 99 -2.30 3.33 3.87
N LEU A 100 -2.06 3.79 5.10
CA LEU A 100 -2.23 5.20 5.46
C LEU A 100 -1.27 6.13 4.69
N LEU A 101 -0.06 5.67 4.41
CA LEU A 101 0.95 6.45 3.69
C LEU A 101 0.74 6.47 2.17
N MET A 102 0.24 5.37 1.61
CA MET A 102 0.15 5.17 0.15
C MET A 102 -1.29 5.24 -0.40
N GLY A 103 -2.28 5.22 0.50
CA GLY A 103 -3.70 5.15 0.18
C GLY A 103 -4.30 6.47 -0.30
N ASP A 104 -5.24 6.40 -1.23
CA ASP A 104 -6.20 7.49 -1.41
C ASP A 104 -7.24 7.50 -0.26
N SER A 105 -7.99 8.58 -0.15
CA SER A 105 -8.95 8.79 0.95
C SER A 105 -10.05 7.71 1.01
N GLY A 106 -10.48 7.20 -0.15
CA GLY A 106 -11.49 6.13 -0.22
C GLY A 106 -10.93 4.82 0.32
N THR A 107 -9.74 4.44 -0.14
CA THR A 107 -9.04 3.24 0.32
C THR A 107 -8.74 3.30 1.83
N ILE A 108 -8.25 4.44 2.33
CA ILE A 108 -7.98 4.63 3.77
C ILE A 108 -9.26 4.49 4.59
N SER A 109 -10.37 5.06 4.11
CA SER A 109 -11.66 5.00 4.81
C SER A 109 -12.20 3.57 4.88
N ALA A 110 -12.10 2.81 3.79
CA ALA A 110 -12.47 1.40 3.74
C ALA A 110 -11.59 0.55 4.68
N ALA A 111 -10.28 0.76 4.66
CA ALA A 111 -9.35 0.05 5.53
C ALA A 111 -9.63 0.35 7.02
N ARG A 112 -9.92 1.61 7.39
CA ARG A 112 -10.36 1.97 8.75
C ARG A 112 -11.67 1.29 9.16
N ALA A 113 -12.62 1.16 8.24
CA ALA A 113 -13.88 0.45 8.53
C ALA A 113 -13.62 -1.02 8.83
N LEU A 114 -12.77 -1.67 8.05
CA LEU A 114 -12.38 -3.06 8.25
C LEU A 114 -11.60 -3.26 9.57
N GLN A 115 -10.68 -2.35 9.89
CA GLN A 115 -9.96 -2.31 11.17
C GLN A 115 -10.91 -2.36 12.37
N ARG A 116 -11.97 -1.53 12.34
CA ARG A 116 -12.95 -1.47 13.43
C ARG A 116 -13.71 -2.78 13.60
N GLN A 117 -14.11 -3.43 12.50
CA GLN A 117 -14.81 -4.71 12.57
C GLN A 117 -13.90 -5.83 13.07
N ALA A 118 -12.61 -5.81 12.70
CA ALA A 118 -11.64 -6.77 13.19
C ALA A 118 -11.44 -6.67 14.72
N TRP A 119 -11.43 -5.45 15.28
CA TRP A 119 -11.35 -5.27 16.74
C TRP A 119 -12.58 -5.81 17.48
N VAL A 120 -13.78 -5.70 16.90
CA VAL A 120 -14.98 -6.31 17.49
C VAL A 120 -14.83 -7.82 17.54
N LEU A 121 -14.32 -8.44 16.48
CA LEU A 121 -14.07 -9.88 16.45
C LEU A 121 -13.00 -10.32 17.46
N GLU A 122 -11.97 -9.50 17.66
CA GLU A 122 -10.92 -9.74 18.64
C GLU A 122 -11.46 -9.76 20.08
N GLN A 123 -12.39 -8.86 20.42
CA GLN A 123 -13.01 -8.85 21.75
C GLN A 123 -13.66 -10.19 22.05
N PHE A 124 -14.45 -10.75 21.13
CA PHE A 124 -15.05 -12.09 21.30
C PHE A 124 -14.01 -13.20 21.45
N ALA A 125 -12.86 -13.08 20.79
CA ALA A 125 -11.78 -14.05 20.92
C ALA A 125 -11.10 -13.98 22.31
N ARG A 126 -10.94 -12.77 22.87
CA ARG A 126 -10.23 -12.54 24.14
C ARG A 126 -11.10 -12.69 25.41
N ASP A 127 -12.40 -12.37 25.32
CA ASP A 127 -13.37 -12.39 26.45
C ASP A 127 -13.87 -13.79 26.81
#